data_AF-E1YCL2-F1
#
_entry.id   AF-E1YCL2-F1
#
_cell.length_a   1.000
_cell.length_b   1.000
_cell.length_c   1.000
_cell.angle_alpha   90.00
_cell.angle_beta   90.00
_cell.angle_gamma   90.00
#
_symmetry.space_group_name_H-M   'P 1'
#
loop_
_entity.id
_entity.type
_entity.pdbx_description
1 polymer ?
#
loop_
_entity_poly.entity_id
_entity_poly.type
_entity_poly.pdbx_seq_one_letter_code
_entity_poly.pdbx_strand_id
1 'polypeptide(L)'
;MGKLIRYIDDARACFARVDWISRESAFISIAQTGVLIKRSRYGIFGAKLYVETNINNCLEMSRVLDNVILSRRSLSYLPKALTDQVLRSFTRLAIETNSALEFRTGIEEAKRLVLEGNRQEQNQKHISEHLDIRAQE
;
A
#
# COMPACT_ATOMS: atom_id res chain seq x y z
N MET A 1 -6.30 10.74 13.81
CA MET A 1 -5.49 9.65 13.24
C MET A 1 -6.13 8.32 13.62
N GLY A 2 -6.00 7.31 12.76
CA GLY A 2 -6.43 5.94 13.05
C GLY A 2 -5.62 5.31 14.18
N LYS A 3 -6.21 4.31 14.84
CA LYS A 3 -5.61 3.56 15.94
C LYS A 3 -5.39 2.11 15.52
N LEU A 4 -4.15 1.64 15.57
CA LEU A 4 -3.84 0.22 15.42
C LEU A 4 -4.44 -0.56 16.61
N ILE A 5 -5.34 -1.50 16.33
CA ILE A 5 -6.05 -2.29 17.34
C ILE A 5 -5.38 -3.63 17.58
N ARG A 6 -5.00 -4.32 16.51
CA ARG A 6 -4.32 -5.61 16.55
C ARG A 6 -3.61 -5.86 15.22
N TYR A 7 -2.57 -6.67 15.27
CA TYR A 7 -1.88 -7.17 14.10
C TYR A 7 -1.34 -8.57 14.38
N ILE A 8 -1.14 -9.33 13.31
CA ILE A 8 -0.33 -10.54 13.29
C ILE A 8 0.57 -10.40 12.08
N ASP A 9 1.86 -10.65 12.27
CA ASP A 9 2.87 -10.61 11.23
C ASP A 9 3.78 -11.82 11.38
N ASP A 10 3.27 -12.96 10.95
CA ASP A 10 4.00 -14.23 10.97
C ASP A 10 3.71 -15.05 9.71
N ALA A 11 4.36 -16.21 9.59
CA ALA A 11 4.22 -17.08 8.43
C ALA A 11 2.82 -17.72 8.28
N ARG A 12 1.99 -17.74 9.35
CA ARG A 12 0.65 -18.34 9.34
C ARG A 12 -0.43 -17.33 9.03
N ALA A 13 -0.24 -16.07 9.45
CA ALA A 13 -1.16 -14.99 9.18
C ALA A 13 -0.43 -13.64 9.14
N CYS A 14 -0.81 -12.80 8.18
CA CYS A 14 -0.28 -11.45 8.04
C CYS A 14 -1.45 -10.47 7.88
N PHE A 15 -1.82 -9.78 8.96
CA PHE A 15 -2.92 -8.80 8.93
C PHE A 15 -2.80 -7.73 10.01
N ALA A 16 -3.52 -6.62 9.81
CA ALA A 16 -3.71 -5.57 10.80
C ALA A 16 -5.16 -5.08 10.81
N ARG A 17 -5.61 -4.61 11.97
CA ARG A 17 -6.86 -3.87 12.13
C ARG A 17 -6.57 -2.46 12.63
N VAL A 18 -7.11 -1.47 11.94
CA VAL A 18 -7.05 -0.07 12.33
C VAL A 18 -8.47 0.45 12.50
N ASP A 19 -8.76 1.11 13.62
CA ASP A 19 -10.02 1.83 13.82
C ASP A 19 -9.79 3.32 13.57
N TRP A 20 -10.63 3.92 12.73
CA TRP A 20 -10.57 5.35 12.40
C TRP A 20 -11.43 6.19 13.35
N ILE A 21 -11.15 7.50 13.42
CA ILE A 21 -11.96 8.46 14.19
C ILE A 21 -13.38 8.55 13.62
N SER A 22 -13.56 8.31 12.32
CA SER A 22 -14.88 8.18 11.68
C SER A 22 -15.75 7.02 12.18
N ARG A 23 -15.25 6.21 13.16
CA ARG A 23 -15.89 5.00 13.71
C ARG A 23 -15.97 3.82 12.74
N GLU A 24 -15.33 3.96 11.58
CA GLU A 24 -15.08 2.86 10.64
C GLU A 24 -13.81 2.10 11.03
N SER A 25 -13.66 0.89 10.50
CA SER A 25 -12.46 0.08 10.71
C SER A 25 -11.91 -0.41 9.38
N ALA A 26 -10.59 -0.46 9.26
CA ALA A 26 -9.87 -1.14 8.20
C ALA A 26 -9.41 -2.50 8.71
N PHE A 27 -9.68 -3.55 7.93
CA PHE A 27 -9.01 -4.83 8.04
C PHE A 27 -8.08 -4.98 6.84
N ILE A 28 -6.78 -5.04 7.10
CA ILE A 28 -5.71 -5.13 6.10
C ILE A 28 -5.16 -6.54 6.18
N SER A 29 -5.30 -7.32 5.12
CA SER A 29 -4.85 -8.72 5.06
C SER A 29 -3.87 -8.89 3.92
N ILE A 30 -2.72 -9.49 4.22
CA ILE A 30 -1.73 -9.91 3.24
C ILE A 30 -1.79 -11.43 3.15
N ALA A 31 -1.94 -11.93 1.94
CA ALA A 31 -1.85 -13.34 1.60
C ALA A 31 -0.74 -13.54 0.57
N GLN A 32 -0.32 -14.79 0.36
CA GLN A 32 0.64 -15.12 -0.70
C GLN A 32 0.16 -14.66 -2.09
N THR A 33 -1.16 -14.60 -2.27
CA THR A 33 -1.79 -14.17 -3.51
C THR A 33 -2.07 -12.67 -3.58
N GLY A 34 -1.56 -11.86 -2.64
CA GLY A 34 -1.69 -10.40 -2.68
C GLY A 34 -2.37 -9.77 -1.46
N VAL A 35 -3.00 -8.61 -1.66
CA VAL A 35 -3.50 -7.74 -0.59
C VAL A 35 -5.01 -7.59 -0.68
N LEU A 36 -5.67 -7.70 0.45
CA LEU A 36 -7.09 -7.41 0.60
C LEU A 36 -7.31 -6.46 1.77
N ILE A 37 -7.92 -5.31 1.47
CA ILE A 37 -8.28 -4.32 2.47
C ILE A 37 -9.78 -4.09 2.43
N LYS A 38 -10.44 -4.26 3.58
CA LYS A 38 -11.87 -4.10 3.73
C LYS A 38 -12.19 -3.07 4.79
N ARG A 39 -13.28 -2.32 4.59
CA ARG A 39 -13.94 -1.57 5.65
C ARG A 39 -14.69 -2.53 6.56
N SER A 40 -14.00 -3.08 7.55
CA SER A 40 -14.51 -4.12 8.44
C SER A 40 -13.78 -4.14 9.78
N ARG A 41 -14.50 -4.50 10.86
CA ARG A 41 -13.91 -4.85 12.16
C ARG A 41 -13.39 -6.29 12.21
N TYR A 42 -13.98 -7.18 11.42
CA TYR A 42 -13.79 -8.63 11.53
C TYR A 42 -13.14 -9.25 10.29
N GLY A 43 -12.88 -8.48 9.23
CA GLY A 43 -12.22 -8.94 7.99
C GLY A 43 -13.10 -9.74 7.04
N ILE A 44 -14.15 -10.40 7.55
CA ILE A 44 -15.05 -11.23 6.75
C ILE A 44 -16.14 -10.40 6.04
N PHE A 45 -16.81 -9.48 6.75
CA PHE A 45 -17.91 -8.67 6.22
C PHE A 45 -17.51 -7.20 6.06
N GLY A 46 -17.65 -6.63 4.86
CA GLY A 46 -17.33 -5.22 4.62
C GLY A 46 -17.02 -4.89 3.17
N ALA A 47 -17.17 -3.61 2.81
CA ALA A 47 -16.82 -3.10 1.48
C ALA A 47 -15.30 -3.22 1.24
N LYS A 48 -14.91 -3.66 0.05
CA LYS A 48 -13.50 -3.66 -0.37
C LYS A 48 -13.04 -2.22 -0.55
N LEU A 49 -11.98 -1.83 0.15
CA LEU A 49 -11.31 -0.54 -0.02
C LEU A 49 -10.18 -0.64 -1.04
N TYR A 50 -9.48 -1.78 -1.03
CA TYR A 50 -8.42 -2.09 -1.98
C TYR A 50 -8.29 -3.62 -2.12
N VAL A 51 -7.98 -4.07 -3.32
CA VAL A 51 -7.64 -5.46 -3.62
C VAL A 51 -6.58 -5.47 -4.70
N GLU A 52 -5.55 -6.29 -4.51
CA GLU A 52 -4.53 -6.57 -5.50
C GLU A 52 -4.16 -8.04 -5.38
N THR A 53 -4.09 -8.73 -6.51
CA THR A 53 -3.80 -10.18 -6.58
C THR A 53 -2.41 -10.48 -7.12
N ASN A 54 -1.69 -9.45 -7.58
CA ASN A 54 -0.31 -9.56 -8.04
C ASN A 54 0.65 -9.07 -6.94
N ILE A 55 1.49 -9.96 -6.43
CA ILE A 55 2.43 -9.64 -5.35
C ILE A 55 3.46 -8.57 -5.73
N ASN A 56 3.87 -8.50 -7.01
CA ASN A 56 4.81 -7.48 -7.47
C ASN A 56 4.18 -6.09 -7.42
N ASN A 57 2.91 -5.98 -7.83
CA ASN A 57 2.16 -4.73 -7.72
C ASN A 57 2.00 -4.32 -6.24
N CYS A 58 1.77 -5.28 -5.33
CA CYS A 58 1.69 -5.00 -3.90
C CYS A 58 3.00 -4.43 -3.35
N LEU A 59 4.14 -4.98 -3.75
CA LEU A 59 5.47 -4.50 -3.36
C LEU A 59 5.74 -3.10 -3.91
N GLU A 60 5.46 -2.87 -5.18
CA GLU A 60 5.61 -1.55 -5.80
C GLU A 60 4.72 -0.50 -5.12
N MET A 61 3.44 -0.83 -4.91
CA MET A 61 2.50 0.00 -4.17
C MET A 61 2.99 0.30 -2.76
N SER A 62 3.56 -0.67 -2.04
CA SER A 62 4.09 -0.45 -0.68
C SER A 62 5.23 0.57 -0.66
N ARG A 63 6.15 0.50 -1.63
CA ARG A 63 7.26 1.46 -1.77
C ARG A 63 6.76 2.87 -2.07
N VAL A 64 5.80 2.99 -2.99
CA VAL A 64 5.21 4.30 -3.32
C VAL A 64 4.43 4.85 -2.14
N LEU A 65 3.67 4.02 -1.43
CA LEU A 65 2.95 4.42 -0.22
C LEU A 65 3.90 4.97 0.85
N ASP A 66 5.03 4.33 1.09
CA ASP A 66 6.03 4.84 2.04
C ASP A 66 6.51 6.24 1.64
N ASN A 67 6.72 6.52 0.36
CA ASN A 67 7.11 7.84 -0.13
C ASN A 67 5.99 8.89 0.01
N VAL A 68 4.74 8.52 -0.35
CA VAL A 68 3.55 9.37 -0.19
C VAL A 68 3.32 9.72 1.28
N ILE A 69 3.63 8.81 2.18
CA ILE A 69 3.51 9.01 3.62
C ILE A 69 4.65 9.87 4.17
N LEU A 70 5.90 9.62 3.76
CA LEU A 70 7.06 10.39 4.22
C LEU A 70 6.94 11.87 3.87
N SER A 71 6.35 12.21 2.71
CA SER A 71 6.09 13.59 2.31
C SER A 71 5.08 14.30 3.23
N ARG A 72 4.22 13.55 3.93
CA ARG A 72 3.19 14.07 4.85
C ARG A 72 3.71 14.39 6.26
N ARG A 73 5.03 14.32 6.52
CA ARG A 73 5.69 14.60 7.83
C ARG A 73 5.07 13.84 9.01
N SER A 74 4.72 12.58 8.83
CA SER A 74 3.99 11.82 9.85
C SER A 74 4.88 10.97 10.76
N LEU A 75 4.70 11.16 12.08
CA LEU A 75 5.34 10.45 13.21
C LEU A 75 4.52 9.22 13.65
N SER A 76 4.04 8.40 12.71
CA SER A 76 3.28 7.20 13.05
C SER A 76 4.17 6.16 13.76
N TYR A 77 3.84 5.85 15.02
CA TYR A 77 4.49 4.77 15.77
C TYR A 77 3.91 3.43 15.32
N LEU A 78 4.57 2.79 14.37
CA LEU A 78 4.34 1.37 14.08
C LEU A 78 5.13 0.52 15.07
N PRO A 79 4.56 -0.61 15.56
CA PRO A 79 5.33 -1.58 16.33
C PRO A 79 6.55 -2.05 15.55
N LYS A 80 7.70 -2.16 16.23
CA LYS A 80 8.94 -2.69 15.62
C LYS A 80 8.79 -4.13 15.11
N ALA A 81 7.88 -4.89 15.72
CA ALA A 81 7.55 -6.26 15.33
C ALA A 81 6.70 -6.36 14.05
N LEU A 82 6.24 -5.23 13.49
CA LEU A 82 5.59 -5.20 12.17
C LEU A 82 6.67 -5.05 11.10
N THR A 83 7.10 -6.20 10.58
CA THR A 83 8.22 -6.45 9.67
C THR A 83 7.80 -6.62 8.21
N ASP A 84 6.64 -7.20 7.90
CA ASP A 84 6.17 -7.31 6.51
C ASP A 84 5.97 -5.92 5.91
N GLN A 85 6.75 -5.62 4.87
CA GLN A 85 6.79 -4.28 4.28
C GLN A 85 5.41 -3.86 3.75
N VAL A 86 4.70 -4.78 3.08
CA VAL A 86 3.41 -4.47 2.48
C VAL A 86 2.40 -4.17 3.59
N LEU A 87 2.27 -5.06 4.57
CA LEU A 87 1.41 -4.84 5.73
C LEU A 87 1.75 -3.51 6.43
N ARG A 88 3.04 -3.23 6.61
CA ARG A 88 3.54 -2.03 7.27
C ARG A 88 3.13 -0.76 6.54
N SER A 89 3.35 -0.66 5.23
CA SER A 89 3.02 0.56 4.45
C SER A 89 1.51 0.82 4.42
N PHE A 90 0.70 -0.22 4.19
CA PHE A 90 -0.77 -0.08 4.22
C PHE A 90 -1.30 0.25 5.62
N THR A 91 -0.75 -0.38 6.66
CA THR A 91 -1.12 -0.09 8.05
C THR A 91 -0.74 1.34 8.43
N ARG A 92 0.42 1.80 7.97
CA ARG A 92 0.87 3.18 8.18
C ARG A 92 -0.11 4.18 7.56
N LEU A 93 -0.48 3.99 6.29
CA LEU A 93 -1.47 4.84 5.64
C LEU A 93 -2.79 4.86 6.43
N ALA A 94 -3.27 3.69 6.88
CA ALA A 94 -4.49 3.59 7.66
C ALA A 94 -4.42 4.35 9.00
N ILE A 95 -3.29 4.29 9.72
CA ILE A 95 -3.09 5.05 10.96
C ILE A 95 -3.04 6.56 10.68
N GLU A 96 -2.43 6.96 9.57
CA GLU A 96 -2.24 8.39 9.24
C GLU A 96 -3.50 9.07 8.68
N THR A 97 -4.54 8.30 8.40
CA THR A 97 -5.82 8.78 7.89
C THR A 97 -6.89 8.77 8.98
N ASN A 98 -7.97 9.52 8.79
CA ASN A 98 -9.05 9.65 9.75
C ASN A 98 -10.35 8.94 9.35
N SER A 99 -10.43 8.43 8.12
CA SER A 99 -11.61 7.77 7.57
C SER A 99 -11.27 6.80 6.45
N ALA A 100 -12.22 5.93 6.09
CA ALA A 100 -12.07 5.04 4.94
C ALA A 100 -11.95 5.82 3.62
N LEU A 101 -12.56 7.01 3.52
CA LEU A 101 -12.46 7.87 2.34
C LEU A 101 -11.05 8.42 2.16
N GLU A 102 -10.48 9.02 3.20
CA GLU A 102 -9.09 9.53 3.16
C GLU A 102 -8.09 8.41 2.85
N PHE A 103 -8.29 7.24 3.44
CA PHE A 103 -7.50 6.05 3.14
C PHE A 103 -7.56 5.71 1.65
N ARG A 104 -8.77 5.61 1.07
CA ARG A 104 -8.93 5.34 -0.37
C ARG A 104 -8.27 6.41 -1.23
N THR A 105 -8.40 7.68 -0.88
CA THR A 105 -7.73 8.77 -1.61
C THR A 105 -6.21 8.59 -1.62
N GLY A 106 -5.61 8.22 -0.48
CA GLY A 106 -4.17 7.91 -0.41
C GLY A 106 -3.78 6.69 -1.27
N ILE A 107 -4.63 5.66 -1.33
CA ILE A 107 -4.43 4.52 -2.23
C ILE A 107 -4.47 4.93 -3.70
N GLU A 108 -5.47 5.71 -4.12
CA GLU A 108 -5.61 6.14 -5.51
C GLU A 108 -4.48 7.08 -5.93
N GLU A 109 -4.01 7.94 -5.03
CA GLU A 109 -2.80 8.76 -5.25
C GLU A 109 -1.57 7.88 -5.51
N ALA A 110 -1.33 6.88 -4.65
CA ALA A 110 -0.20 5.97 -4.82
C ALA A 110 -0.30 5.14 -6.11
N LYS A 111 -1.49 4.65 -6.46
CA LYS A 111 -1.73 3.95 -7.74
C LYS A 111 -1.39 4.81 -8.94
N ARG A 112 -1.78 6.09 -8.92
CA ARG A 112 -1.46 7.01 -10.01
C ARG A 112 0.04 7.16 -10.19
N LEU A 113 0.79 7.31 -9.09
CA LEU A 113 2.25 7.42 -9.13
C LEU A 113 2.92 6.14 -9.65
N VAL A 114 2.41 4.96 -9.28
CA VAL A 114 2.85 3.67 -9.85
C VAL A 114 2.65 3.64 -11.37
N LEU A 115 1.48 4.06 -11.85
CA LEU A 115 1.20 4.10 -13.30
C LEU A 115 2.08 5.11 -14.04
N GLU A 116 2.36 6.27 -13.44
CA GLU A 116 3.24 7.30 -14.01
C GLU A 116 4.70 6.82 -14.08
N GLY A 117 5.22 6.19 -13.02
CA GLY A 117 6.58 5.62 -12.99
C GLY A 117 6.78 4.53 -14.05
N ASN A 118 5.84 3.59 -14.16
CA ASN A 118 5.90 2.52 -15.16
C ASN A 118 5.94 3.05 -16.61
N ARG A 119 5.21 4.13 -16.91
CA ARG A 119 5.24 4.77 -18.24
C ARG A 119 6.60 5.40 -18.53
N GLN A 120 7.23 6.04 -17.54
CA GLN A 120 8.54 6.66 -17.71
C GLN A 120 9.63 5.62 -17.97
N GLU A 121 9.61 4.50 -17.24
CA GLU A 121 10.55 3.40 -17.46
C GLU A 121 10.42 2.78 -18.85
N GLN A 122 9.20 2.58 -19.34
CA GLN A 122 8.95 2.08 -20.69
C GLN A 122 9.47 3.05 -21.76
N ASN A 123 9.22 4.35 -21.60
CA ASN A 123 9.70 5.37 -22.52
C ASN A 123 11.25 5.44 -22.54
N GLN A 124 11.90 5.31 -21.37
CA GLN A 124 13.37 5.30 -21.29
C GLN A 124 13.98 4.07 -21.94
N LYS A 125 13.40 2.88 -21.76
CA LYS A 125 13.86 1.65 -22.44
C LYS A 125 13.77 1.78 -23.95
N HIS A 126 12.65 2.29 -24.45
CA HIS A 126 12.46 2.49 -25.89
C HIS A 126 13.48 3.49 -26.48
N ILE A 127 13.80 4.57 -25.75
CA ILE A 127 14.84 5.53 -26.18
C ILE A 127 16.24 4.88 -26.17
N SER A 128 16.58 4.09 -25.13
CA SER A 128 17.87 3.40 -25.03
C SER A 128 18.08 2.43 -26.19
N GLU A 129 17.08 1.60 -26.49
CA GLU A 129 17.14 0.63 -27.60
C GLU A 129 17.36 1.32 -28.96
N HIS A 130 16.73 2.47 -29.17
CA HIS A 130 16.94 3.26 -30.39
C HIS A 130 18.32 3.93 -30.48
N LEU A 131 18.95 4.25 -29.36
CA LEU A 131 20.30 4.83 -29.33
C LEU A 131 21.38 3.76 -29.54
N ASP A 132 21.20 2.56 -28.98
CA ASP A 132 22.15 1.45 -29.13
C ASP A 132 22.22 0.94 -30.58
N ILE A 133 21.09 0.91 -31.30
CA ILE A 133 21.05 0.56 -32.74
C ILE A 133 21.86 1.57 -33.58
N ARG A 134 21.78 2.86 -33.27
CA ARG A 134 22.51 3.91 -34.00
C ARG A 134 24.02 3.95 -33.70
N ALA A 135 24.46 3.33 -32.60
CA ALA A 135 25.88 3.25 -32.24
C ALA A 135 26.59 2.03 -32.86
N GLN A 136 25.84 1.12 -33.51
CA GLN A 136 26.35 -0.08 -34.18
C GLN A 136 26.41 0.07 -35.72
N GLU A 137 25.97 1.21 -36.26
CA GLU A 137 26.10 1.62 -37.66
C GLU A 137 27.28 2.59 -37.85
#